data_AF-A0A349A6V1-F1
#
_entry.id   AF-A0A349A6V1-F1
#
_cell.length_a   1.000
_cell.length_b   1.000
_cell.length_c   1.000
_cell.angle_alpha   90.00
_cell.angle_beta   90.00
_cell.angle_gamma   90.00
#
_symmetry.space_group_name_H-M   'P 1'
#
loop_
_entity.id
_entity.type
_entity.pdbx_description
1 polymer ?
#
loop_
_entity_poly.entity_id
_entity_poly.type
_entity_poly.pdbx_seq_one_letter_code
_entity_poly.pdbx_strand_id
1 'polypeptide(L)'
;AGRDDGWEEVAFRVLPTAAAPVFYLPFWRMQARLDGLEMRTFADLIRFANLPRVVTPAFAAAPVHFWSPAFKINPAQFLRWARQLTAAQPDGEGDAKFPEASRHPVTLPLSEAGESIRVTLANLVPNKRQALPLLKEIRVTVEEARLVYHPFLVGRSELLHENLRLTLDRAALAYGSQL
;
A
#
# COMPACT_ATOMS: atom_id res chain seq x y z
N ALA A 1 1.73 -15.79 32.19
CA ALA A 1 2.48 -16.01 30.95
C ALA A 1 2.80 -14.63 30.39
N GLY A 2 4.09 -14.31 30.27
CA GLY A 2 4.57 -12.96 29.98
C GLY A 2 4.09 -12.47 28.62
N ARG A 3 3.67 -11.20 28.56
CA ARG A 3 3.51 -10.49 27.30
C ARG A 3 4.93 -10.24 26.80
N ASP A 4 5.28 -10.82 25.66
CA ASP A 4 6.47 -10.40 24.93
C ASP A 4 6.21 -8.99 24.40
N ASP A 5 6.57 -7.97 25.17
CA ASP A 5 6.67 -6.58 24.72
C ASP A 5 7.94 -6.43 23.85
N GLY A 6 8.01 -7.22 22.78
CA GLY A 6 9.14 -7.27 21.86
C GLY A 6 9.02 -6.19 20.78
N TRP A 7 10.08 -5.42 20.57
CA TRP A 7 10.22 -4.59 19.38
C TRP A 7 10.47 -5.50 18.18
N GLU A 8 9.67 -5.36 17.12
CA GLU A 8 9.88 -6.07 15.86
C GLU A 8 10.67 -5.18 14.90
N GLU A 9 11.78 -5.70 14.38
CA GLU A 9 12.51 -5.03 13.30
C GLU A 9 11.75 -5.17 11.99
N VAL A 10 11.37 -4.04 11.39
CA VAL A 10 10.64 -4.02 10.13
C VAL A 10 11.56 -3.47 9.04
N ALA A 11 11.75 -4.26 7.99
CA ALA A 11 12.46 -3.82 6.79
C ALA A 11 11.77 -2.60 6.18
N PHE A 12 12.53 -1.56 5.89
CA PHE A 12 12.00 -0.35 5.25
C PHE A 12 12.87 0.11 4.07
N ARG A 13 12.24 0.86 3.17
CA ARG A 13 12.88 1.57 2.05
C ARG A 13 12.37 3.00 1.99
N VAL A 14 13.23 3.92 1.59
CA VAL A 14 12.89 5.32 1.35
C VAL A 14 13.07 5.61 -0.12
N LEU A 15 12.01 6.00 -0.82
CA LEU A 15 12.10 6.29 -2.23
C LEU A 15 12.89 7.60 -2.46
N PRO A 16 13.84 7.61 -3.40
CA PRO A 16 14.63 8.80 -3.68
C PRO A 16 13.75 9.89 -4.29
N THR A 17 14.14 11.15 -4.08
CA THR A 17 13.55 12.30 -4.74
C THR A 17 14.58 13.41 -4.87
N ALA A 18 14.53 14.12 -6.00
CA ALA A 18 15.30 15.35 -6.20
C ALA A 18 14.53 16.59 -5.72
N ALA A 19 13.26 16.44 -5.32
CA ALA A 19 12.41 17.56 -4.96
C ALA A 19 12.54 17.95 -3.47
N ALA A 20 12.33 19.23 -3.20
CA ALA A 20 12.28 19.79 -1.86
C ALA A 20 11.35 21.02 -1.84
N PRO A 21 10.63 21.31 -0.74
CA PRO A 21 10.54 20.52 0.49
C PRO A 21 9.67 19.26 0.33
N VAL A 22 10.09 18.16 0.97
CA VAL A 22 9.40 16.87 0.95
C VAL A 22 9.02 16.38 2.34
N PHE A 23 7.92 15.66 2.40
CA PHE A 23 7.44 14.96 3.59
C PHE A 23 7.19 13.51 3.23
N TYR A 24 7.77 12.59 4.00
CA TYR A 24 7.67 11.16 3.72
C TYR A 24 6.48 10.52 4.41
N LEU A 25 5.64 9.82 3.63
CA LEU A 25 4.52 9.03 4.13
C LEU A 25 4.81 7.54 4.00
N PRO A 26 4.59 6.73 5.06
CA PRO A 26 4.85 5.30 5.02
C PRO A 26 3.70 4.50 4.42
N PHE A 27 4.04 3.49 3.63
CA PHE A 27 3.11 2.52 3.04
C PHE A 27 3.60 1.11 3.31
N TRP A 28 2.67 0.20 3.60
CA TRP A 28 2.96 -1.23 3.60
C TRP A 28 2.98 -1.74 2.17
N ARG A 29 4.05 -2.43 1.80
CA ARG A 29 4.13 -3.27 0.61
C ARG A 29 4.18 -4.73 1.05
N MET A 30 3.18 -5.50 0.64
CA MET A 30 2.94 -6.86 1.13
C MET A 30 2.92 -7.85 -0.04
N GLN A 31 3.59 -8.99 0.12
CA GLN A 31 3.29 -10.20 -0.65
C GLN A 31 2.37 -11.07 0.18
N ALA A 32 1.34 -11.63 -0.44
CA ALA A 32 0.37 -12.44 0.27
C ALA A 32 -0.10 -13.63 -0.57
N ARG A 33 -0.25 -14.77 0.09
CA ARG A 33 -0.94 -15.93 -0.45
C ARG A 33 -2.43 -15.81 -0.19
N LEU A 34 -3.21 -16.09 -1.23
CA LEU A 34 -4.66 -16.02 -1.22
C LEU A 34 -5.23 -17.43 -1.40
N ASP A 35 -5.65 -18.06 -0.31
CA ASP A 35 -6.33 -19.36 -0.40
C ASP A 35 -7.69 -19.18 -1.07
N GLY A 36 -7.97 -19.97 -2.11
CA GLY A 36 -9.19 -19.83 -2.92
C GLY A 36 -9.07 -18.88 -4.11
N LEU A 37 -7.92 -18.24 -4.33
CA LEU A 37 -7.65 -17.44 -5.52
C LEU A 37 -6.16 -17.50 -5.90
N GLU A 38 -5.82 -18.18 -6.99
CA GLU A 38 -4.44 -18.15 -7.50
C GLU A 38 -4.12 -16.76 -8.07
N MET A 39 -3.31 -15.99 -7.34
CA MET A 39 -2.80 -14.70 -7.74
C MET A 39 -1.37 -14.55 -7.22
N ARG A 40 -0.39 -14.73 -8.10
CA ARG A 40 1.04 -14.71 -7.71
C ARG A 40 1.81 -13.60 -8.40
N THR A 41 1.38 -13.23 -9.60
CA THR A 41 2.10 -12.30 -10.48
C THR A 41 1.30 -11.06 -10.74
N PHE A 42 1.98 -9.98 -11.15
CA PHE A 42 1.28 -8.77 -11.55
C PHE A 42 0.36 -9.00 -12.76
N ALA A 43 0.72 -9.92 -13.66
CA ALA A 43 -0.15 -10.33 -14.76
C ALA A 43 -1.47 -10.96 -14.27
N ASP A 44 -1.45 -11.72 -13.17
CA ASP A 44 -2.68 -12.28 -12.58
C ASP A 44 -3.59 -11.17 -12.07
N LEU A 45 -3.02 -10.16 -11.40
CA LEU A 45 -3.77 -8.99 -10.95
C LEU A 45 -4.39 -8.23 -12.13
N ILE A 46 -3.62 -8.00 -13.21
CA ILE A 46 -4.11 -7.32 -14.42
C ILE A 46 -5.33 -8.04 -14.98
N ARG A 47 -5.29 -9.36 -15.09
CA ARG A 47 -6.41 -10.17 -15.58
C ARG A 47 -7.59 -10.16 -14.62
N PHE A 48 -7.34 -10.41 -13.34
CA PHE A 48 -8.38 -10.46 -12.31
C PHE A 48 -9.15 -9.15 -12.19
N ALA A 49 -8.44 -8.02 -12.17
CA ALA A 49 -9.03 -6.70 -12.03
C ALA A 49 -9.38 -6.04 -13.38
N ASN A 50 -9.14 -6.72 -14.52
CA ASN A 50 -9.30 -6.17 -15.86
C ASN A 50 -8.66 -4.78 -16.01
N LEU A 51 -7.40 -4.65 -15.55
CA LEU A 51 -6.69 -3.38 -15.60
C LEU A 51 -6.41 -2.99 -17.06
N PRO A 52 -6.46 -1.69 -17.41
CA PRO A 52 -6.17 -1.22 -18.76
C PRO A 52 -4.66 -1.23 -19.06
N ARG A 53 -4.04 -2.42 -19.01
CA ARG A 53 -2.62 -2.67 -19.26
C ARG A 53 -2.46 -3.96 -20.05
N VAL A 54 -1.54 -3.95 -21.01
CA VAL A 54 -1.18 -5.16 -21.77
C VAL A 54 -0.22 -6.01 -20.91
N VAL A 55 -0.51 -7.31 -20.78
CA VAL A 55 0.38 -8.24 -20.06
C VAL A 55 1.66 -8.43 -20.87
N THR A 56 2.80 -8.17 -20.23
CA THR A 56 4.15 -8.39 -20.80
C THR A 56 4.82 -9.58 -20.10
N PRO A 57 5.91 -10.15 -20.68
CA PRO A 57 6.69 -11.17 -19.99
C PRO A 57 7.24 -10.70 -18.63
N ALA A 58 7.61 -9.43 -18.51
CA ALA A 58 8.04 -8.84 -17.24
C ALA A 58 6.93 -8.90 -16.18
N PHE A 59 5.68 -8.56 -16.54
CA PHE A 59 4.55 -8.63 -15.60
C PHE A 59 4.15 -10.07 -15.25
N ALA A 60 4.39 -11.02 -16.15
CA ALA A 60 4.15 -12.43 -15.89
C ALA A 60 5.22 -13.04 -14.96
N ALA A 61 6.41 -12.44 -14.87
CA ALA A 61 7.47 -12.87 -13.96
C ALA A 61 7.48 -12.09 -12.62
N ALA A 62 7.00 -10.84 -12.63
CA ALA A 62 7.01 -9.99 -11.44
C ALA A 62 5.96 -10.46 -10.40
N PRO A 63 6.35 -10.65 -9.13
CA PRO A 63 5.40 -10.91 -8.05
C PRO A 63 4.39 -9.78 -7.90
N VAL A 64 3.16 -10.11 -7.48
CA VAL A 64 2.17 -9.09 -7.11
C VAL A 64 2.44 -8.55 -5.71
N HIS A 65 2.37 -7.23 -5.53
CA HIS A 65 2.37 -6.60 -4.21
C HIS A 65 1.03 -5.94 -3.91
N PHE A 66 0.55 -6.12 -2.69
CA PHE A 66 -0.57 -5.37 -2.14
C PHE A 66 -0.05 -4.20 -1.34
N TRP A 67 -0.71 -3.05 -1.50
CA TRP A 67 -0.28 -1.80 -0.91
C TRP A 67 -1.36 -1.21 -0.03
N SER A 68 -0.97 -0.61 1.09
CA SER A 68 -1.85 0.20 1.92
C SER A 68 -1.08 1.31 2.65
N PRO A 69 -1.72 2.42 3.02
CA PRO A 69 -1.14 3.38 3.95
C PRO A 69 -0.74 2.70 5.28
N ALA A 70 0.47 2.95 5.77
CA ALA A 70 0.92 2.45 7.08
C ALA A 70 0.54 3.42 8.23
N PHE A 71 -0.49 4.23 8.00
CA PHE A 71 -0.97 5.24 8.93
C PHE A 71 -2.48 5.42 8.78
N LYS A 72 -3.10 5.93 9.84
CA LYS A 72 -4.54 6.15 9.95
C LYS A 72 -4.95 7.39 9.15
N ILE A 73 -5.92 7.22 8.25
CA ILE A 73 -6.62 8.26 7.50
C ILE A 73 -8.08 7.88 7.32
N ASN A 74 -8.89 8.78 6.75
CA ASN A 74 -10.28 8.47 6.43
C ASN A 74 -10.39 7.16 5.61
N PRO A 75 -11.28 6.21 5.97
CA PRO A 75 -11.43 4.92 5.29
C PRO A 75 -11.61 5.00 3.77
N ALA A 76 -12.34 5.99 3.27
CA ALA A 76 -12.55 6.14 1.82
C ALA A 76 -11.23 6.50 1.10
N GLN A 77 -10.40 7.34 1.72
CA GLN A 77 -9.08 7.67 1.18
C GLN A 77 -8.10 6.52 1.30
N PHE A 78 -8.11 5.81 2.44
CA PHE A 78 -7.32 4.60 2.66
C PHE A 78 -7.56 3.57 1.56
N LEU A 79 -8.82 3.21 1.32
CA LEU A 79 -9.18 2.22 0.29
C LEU A 79 -8.86 2.70 -1.12
N ARG A 80 -9.06 3.99 -1.40
CA ARG A 80 -8.72 4.58 -2.70
C ARG A 80 -7.22 4.46 -2.97
N TRP A 81 -6.38 4.79 -1.99
CA TRP A 81 -4.94 4.74 -2.12
C TRP A 81 -4.43 3.30 -2.18
N ALA A 82 -4.90 2.42 -1.31
CA ALA A 82 -4.57 1.00 -1.36
C ALA A 82 -4.84 0.40 -2.75
N ARG A 83 -6.00 0.72 -3.33
CA ARG A 83 -6.36 0.35 -4.70
C ARG A 83 -5.40 0.94 -5.74
N GLN A 84 -5.14 2.25 -5.68
CA GLN A 84 -4.31 2.95 -6.67
C GLN A 84 -2.86 2.44 -6.66
N LEU A 85 -2.24 2.28 -5.48
CA LEU A 85 -0.89 1.76 -5.38
C LEU A 85 -0.81 0.28 -5.82
N THR A 86 -1.78 -0.55 -5.42
CA THR A 86 -1.82 -1.97 -5.84
C THR A 86 -2.00 -2.12 -7.35
N ALA A 87 -2.80 -1.27 -8.00
CA ALA A 87 -2.94 -1.27 -9.46
C ALA A 87 -1.71 -0.69 -10.16
N ALA A 88 -1.03 0.29 -9.55
CA ALA A 88 0.12 0.94 -10.14
C ALA A 88 1.37 0.06 -10.07
N GLN A 89 1.52 -0.72 -8.99
CA GLN A 89 2.75 -1.41 -8.59
C GLN A 89 3.95 -0.43 -8.64
N PRO A 90 3.98 0.61 -7.79
CA PRO A 90 5.07 1.58 -7.84
C PRO A 90 6.39 0.88 -7.54
N ASP A 91 7.19 0.70 -8.59
CA ASP A 91 8.54 0.17 -8.50
C ASP A 91 9.50 1.27 -8.04
N GLY A 92 10.52 0.87 -7.29
CA GLY A 92 11.59 1.76 -6.85
C GLY A 92 12.54 1.03 -5.93
N GLU A 93 13.81 1.00 -6.31
CA GLU A 93 14.87 0.75 -5.34
C GLU A 93 14.99 2.02 -4.48
N GLY A 94 14.61 1.87 -3.21
CA GLY A 94 14.82 2.90 -2.21
C GLY A 94 16.05 2.61 -1.37
N ASP A 95 16.52 3.62 -0.65
CA ASP A 95 17.60 3.45 0.31
C ASP A 95 17.08 2.94 1.66
N ALA A 96 17.95 2.29 2.44
CA ALA A 96 17.68 1.97 3.84
C ALA A 96 17.98 3.14 4.80
N LYS A 97 18.07 4.36 4.26
CA LYS A 97 18.43 5.57 5.02
C LYS A 97 17.44 6.68 4.70
N PHE A 98 17.06 7.42 5.74
CA PHE A 98 16.29 8.64 5.55
C PHE A 98 17.22 9.80 5.20
N PRO A 99 16.84 10.66 4.23
CA PRO A 99 17.43 11.98 4.13
C PRO A 99 17.02 12.84 5.34
N GLU A 100 17.66 14.00 5.51
CA GLU A 100 17.24 15.01 6.49
C GLU A 100 15.90 15.65 6.05
N ALA A 101 14.81 14.91 6.21
CA ALA A 101 13.46 15.31 5.86
C ALA A 101 12.43 14.80 6.87
N SER A 102 11.35 15.55 7.02
CA SER A 102 10.24 15.18 7.90
C SER A 102 9.51 13.93 7.38
N ARG A 103 9.03 13.11 8.30
CA ARG A 103 8.32 11.86 8.00
C ARG A 103 7.18 11.63 8.98
N HIS A 104 6.13 10.97 8.49
CA HIS A 104 5.05 10.51 9.34
C HIS A 104 5.40 9.17 10.02
N PRO A 105 5.03 8.95 11.29
CA PRO A 105 5.20 7.66 11.95
C PRO A 105 4.32 6.58 11.30
N VAL A 106 4.65 5.32 11.57
CA VAL A 106 3.75 4.20 11.29
C VAL A 106 2.71 4.16 12.41
N THR A 107 1.44 4.30 12.06
CA THR A 107 0.32 4.27 13.03
C THR A 107 -0.73 3.21 12.71
N LEU A 108 -0.48 2.39 11.68
CA LEU A 108 -1.31 1.25 11.32
C LEU A 108 -0.42 0.00 11.22
N PRO A 109 -0.62 -1.02 12.09
CA PRO A 109 0.22 -2.22 12.14
C PRO A 109 0.01 -3.13 10.93
N LEU A 110 0.97 -4.00 10.66
CA LEU A 110 0.93 -4.93 9.53
C LEU A 110 -0.30 -5.85 9.54
N SER A 111 -0.75 -6.29 10.72
CA SER A 111 -1.94 -7.13 10.87
C SER A 111 -3.19 -6.47 10.26
N GLU A 112 -3.40 -5.19 10.58
CA GLU A 112 -4.52 -4.41 10.04
C GLU A 112 -4.34 -4.12 8.54
N ALA A 113 -3.10 -3.88 8.08
CA ALA A 113 -2.80 -3.73 6.67
C ALA A 113 -3.11 -5.00 5.87
N GLY A 114 -2.81 -6.18 6.43
CA GLY A 114 -3.12 -7.48 5.82
C GLY A 114 -4.63 -7.71 5.66
N GLU A 115 -5.44 -7.32 6.65
CA GLU A 115 -6.90 -7.40 6.57
C GLU A 115 -7.48 -6.57 5.41
N SER A 116 -6.81 -5.47 5.04
CA SER A 116 -7.23 -4.60 3.95
C SER A 116 -7.08 -5.21 2.55
N ILE A 117 -6.29 -6.28 2.38
CA ILE A 117 -6.01 -6.90 1.07
C ILE A 117 -7.30 -7.35 0.38
N ARG A 118 -8.18 -8.05 1.11
CA ARG A 118 -9.46 -8.53 0.58
C ARG A 118 -10.36 -7.38 0.14
N VAL A 119 -10.38 -6.29 0.91
CA VAL A 119 -11.19 -5.10 0.59
C VAL A 119 -10.59 -4.35 -0.60
N THR A 120 -9.27 -4.33 -0.72
CA THR A 120 -8.55 -3.75 -1.86
C THR A 120 -8.88 -4.52 -3.14
N LEU A 121 -8.82 -5.85 -3.11
CA LEU A 121 -9.25 -6.70 -4.22
C LEU A 121 -10.70 -6.42 -4.62
N ALA A 122 -11.63 -6.32 -3.66
CA ALA A 122 -13.03 -5.97 -3.90
C ALA A 122 -13.23 -4.63 -4.61
N ASN A 123 -12.31 -3.69 -4.40
CA ASN A 123 -12.37 -2.36 -5.00
C ASN A 123 -11.64 -2.29 -6.35
N LEU A 124 -10.80 -3.28 -6.68
CA LEU A 124 -10.12 -3.39 -7.97
C LEU A 124 -10.99 -4.03 -9.05
N VAL A 125 -11.85 -4.98 -8.69
CA VAL A 125 -12.73 -5.66 -9.65
C VAL A 125 -13.82 -4.74 -10.22
N PRO A 126 -14.03 -4.75 -11.55
CA PRO A 126 -15.06 -3.94 -12.18
C PRO A 126 -16.48 -4.44 -11.86
N ASN A 127 -16.68 -5.76 -11.76
CA ASN A 127 -17.97 -6.36 -11.44
C ASN A 127 -18.02 -6.88 -10.00
N LYS A 128 -18.38 -5.99 -9.07
CA LYS A 128 -18.48 -6.32 -7.65
C LYS A 128 -19.47 -7.47 -7.37
N ARG A 129 -20.56 -7.61 -8.13
CA ARG A 129 -21.56 -8.66 -7.87
C ARG A 129 -21.02 -10.07 -8.06
N GLN A 130 -20.13 -10.26 -9.04
CA GLN A 130 -19.51 -11.57 -9.32
C GLN A 130 -18.31 -11.85 -8.41
N ALA A 131 -17.56 -10.82 -8.06
CA ALA A 131 -16.34 -10.96 -7.26
C ALA A 131 -16.61 -11.05 -5.75
N LEU A 132 -17.63 -10.35 -5.22
CA LEU A 132 -17.91 -10.33 -3.78
C LEU A 132 -18.15 -11.72 -3.16
N PRO A 133 -18.88 -12.66 -3.82
CA PRO A 133 -18.99 -14.04 -3.33
C PRO A 133 -17.64 -14.74 -3.19
N LEU A 134 -16.78 -14.66 -4.22
CA LEU A 134 -15.45 -15.27 -4.22
C LEU A 134 -14.57 -14.72 -3.09
N LEU A 135 -14.64 -13.40 -2.86
CA LEU A 135 -13.84 -12.74 -1.82
C LEU A 135 -14.18 -13.20 -0.40
N LYS A 136 -15.40 -13.70 -0.13
CA LYS A 136 -15.78 -14.19 1.20
C LYS A 136 -15.02 -15.45 1.60
N GLU A 137 -14.63 -16.25 0.62
CA GLU A 137 -13.95 -17.53 0.83
C GLU A 137 -12.43 -17.37 0.88
N ILE A 138 -11.91 -16.23 0.39
CA ILE A 138 -10.48 -15.96 0.38
C ILE A 138 -9.92 -15.78 1.78
N ARG A 139 -8.91 -16.58 2.11
CA ARG A 139 -8.06 -16.36 3.29
C ARG A 139 -6.75 -15.73 2.84
N VAL A 140 -6.38 -14.65 3.50
CA VAL A 140 -5.17 -13.89 3.22
C VAL A 140 -4.11 -14.28 4.23
N THR A 141 -2.94 -14.69 3.76
CA THR A 141 -1.74 -14.85 4.58
C THR A 141 -0.66 -13.93 4.03
N VAL A 142 -0.22 -12.95 4.81
CA VAL A 142 0.93 -12.10 4.44
C VAL A 142 2.20 -12.92 4.62
N GLU A 143 2.96 -13.09 3.54
CA GLU A 143 4.19 -13.89 3.53
C GLU A 143 5.44 -13.01 3.65
N GLU A 144 5.38 -11.82 3.07
CA GLU A 144 6.43 -10.81 3.20
C GLU A 144 5.80 -9.43 3.35
N ALA A 145 6.44 -8.58 4.13
CA ALA A 145 6.07 -7.18 4.23
C ALA A 145 7.30 -6.29 4.40
N ARG A 146 7.18 -5.07 3.90
CA ARG A 146 8.14 -4.00 4.17
C ARG A 146 7.43 -2.66 4.20
N LEU A 147 8.01 -1.71 4.91
CA LEU A 147 7.62 -0.31 4.83
C LEU A 147 8.30 0.35 3.63
N VAL A 148 7.55 1.17 2.90
CA VAL A 148 8.09 2.02 1.84
C VAL A 148 7.65 3.44 2.11
N TYR A 149 8.61 4.33 2.30
CA TYR A 149 8.39 5.74 2.53
C TYR A 149 8.40 6.47 1.19
N HIS A 150 7.24 6.99 0.82
CA HIS A 150 7.05 7.74 -0.41
C HIS A 150 7.24 9.24 -0.15
N PRO A 151 7.98 9.96 -1.01
CA PRO A 151 8.12 11.40 -0.92
C PRO A 151 6.85 12.10 -1.42
N PHE A 152 6.35 13.04 -0.63
CA PHE A 152 5.29 13.95 -1.04
C PHE A 152 5.81 15.38 -1.00
N LEU A 153 5.53 16.16 -2.05
CA LEU A 153 5.80 17.59 -2.07
C LEU A 153 4.92 18.29 -1.06
N VAL A 154 5.52 19.25 -0.34
CA VAL A 154 4.86 20.01 0.70
C VAL A 154 4.28 21.30 0.10
N GLY A 155 2.95 21.37 -0.04
CA GLY A 155 2.21 22.56 -0.47
C GLY A 155 1.81 23.50 0.67
N ARG A 156 0.77 24.32 0.48
CA ARG A 156 0.25 25.24 1.53
C ARG A 156 -0.69 24.57 2.54
N SER A 157 -1.47 23.59 2.12
CA SER A 157 -2.34 22.78 2.98
C SER A 157 -2.27 21.29 2.63
N GLU A 158 -1.60 20.95 1.53
CA GLU A 158 -1.65 19.61 0.96
C GLU A 158 -0.25 19.01 0.82
N LEU A 159 -0.23 17.68 0.78
CA LEU A 159 0.88 16.85 0.38
C LEU A 159 0.57 16.25 -0.99
N LEU A 160 1.50 16.33 -1.93
CA LEU A 160 1.34 15.82 -3.29
C LEU A 160 2.36 14.72 -3.62
N HIS A 161 1.88 13.53 -3.96
CA HIS A 161 2.70 12.50 -4.57
C HIS A 161 2.81 12.76 -6.07
N GLU A 162 4.00 13.09 -6.58
CA GLU A 162 4.17 13.55 -7.97
C GLU A 162 3.85 12.46 -9.01
N ASN A 163 4.42 11.26 -8.82
CA ASN A 163 4.27 10.17 -9.80
C ASN A 163 2.84 9.61 -9.86
N LEU A 164 2.21 9.45 -8.68
CA LEU A 164 0.88 8.86 -8.57
C LEU A 164 -0.24 9.90 -8.56
N ARG A 165 0.09 11.20 -8.56
CA ARG A 165 -0.84 12.34 -8.46
C ARG A 165 -1.83 12.20 -7.30
N LEU A 166 -1.36 11.67 -6.17
CA LEU A 166 -2.16 11.54 -4.94
C LEU A 166 -2.03 12.82 -4.12
N THR A 167 -3.15 13.37 -3.66
CA THR A 167 -3.17 14.51 -2.74
C THR A 167 -3.73 14.11 -1.38
N LEU A 168 -3.20 14.73 -0.33
CA LEU A 168 -3.64 14.59 1.04
C LEU A 168 -3.64 15.94 1.72
N ASP A 169 -4.76 16.35 2.30
CA ASP A 169 -4.79 17.49 3.21
C ASP A 169 -3.91 17.15 4.43
N ARG A 170 -3.02 18.05 4.83
CA ARG A 170 -2.16 17.84 6.01
C ARG A 170 -2.94 17.62 7.29
N ALA A 171 -4.12 18.24 7.45
CA ALA A 171 -5.00 18.01 8.58
C ALA A 171 -5.52 16.56 8.61
N ALA A 172 -5.56 15.86 7.46
CA ALA A 172 -5.99 14.47 7.38
C ALA A 172 -5.09 13.52 8.20
N LEU A 173 -3.82 13.89 8.43
CA LEU A 173 -2.87 13.11 9.25
C LEU A 173 -3.23 13.12 10.74
N ALA A 174 -4.00 14.11 11.20
CA ALA A 174 -4.43 14.21 12.59
C ALA A 174 -5.64 13.32 12.92
N TYR A 175 -6.37 12.79 11.93
CA TYR A 175 -7.62 12.04 12.16
C TYR A 175 -7.46 10.76 12.98
N GLY A 176 -6.27 10.16 12.99
CA GLY A 176 -5.97 8.99 13.83
C GLY A 176 -5.50 9.31 15.24
N SER A 177 -5.24 10.59 15.56
CA SER A 177 -4.72 11.02 16.87
C SER A 177 -5.81 11.43 17.87
N GLN A 178 -7.08 11.40 17.45
CA GLN A 178 -8.24 11.87 18.22
C GLN A 178 -9.31 10.78 18.45
N LEU A 179 -9.00 9.52 18.11
CA LEU A 179 -9.88 8.36 18.34
C LEU A 179 -9.37 7.50 19.49
#